data_AF-A0A368WZH4-F1
#
_entry.id   AF-A0A368WZH4-F1
#
_cell.length_a   1.000
_cell.length_b   1.000
_cell.length_c   1.000
_cell.angle_alpha   90.00
_cell.angle_beta   90.00
_cell.angle_gamma   90.00
#
_symmetry.space_group_name_H-M   'P 1'
#
loop_
_entity.id
_entity.type
_entity.pdbx_description
1 polymer ?
#
loop_
_entity_poly.entity_id
_entity_poly.type
_entity_poly.pdbx_seq_one_letter_code
_entity_poly.pdbx_strand_id
1 'polypeptide(L)'
;MMIKNNNGFVLFLNLILITLIGLFIPLLIQQQRINFKILDNRIVAAQNKEAVDSALQYQLYFLKNEDLLLNEKLELTSELKVNIYGREDDTFIYLFARIDSEIPYNAEMKLEKESLRIIEKKIYRSD
;
A
#
# COMPACT_ATOMS: atom_id res chain seq x y z
N MET A 1 69.87 5.71 0.01
CA MET A 1 68.52 5.62 0.59
C MET A 1 67.78 4.53 -0.17
N MET A 2 67.67 3.32 0.38
CA MET A 2 67.07 2.17 -0.32
C MET A 2 65.57 2.40 -0.47
N ILE A 3 65.12 2.73 -1.68
CA ILE A 3 63.71 2.57 -2.06
C ILE A 3 63.51 1.06 -2.23
N LYS A 4 63.21 0.36 -1.12
CA LYS A 4 62.78 -1.04 -1.16
C LYS A 4 61.55 -1.11 -2.07
N ASN A 5 61.54 -2.14 -2.91
CA ASN A 5 60.66 -2.36 -4.06
C ASN A 5 59.17 -2.51 -3.66
N ASN A 6 58.54 -1.42 -3.20
CA ASN A 6 57.16 -1.37 -2.69
C ASN A 6 56.09 -1.34 -3.78
N ASN A 7 56.50 -1.29 -5.06
CA ASN A 7 55.57 -1.17 -6.19
C ASN A 7 54.58 -2.34 -6.24
N GLY A 8 55.02 -3.57 -5.97
CA GLY A 8 54.12 -4.74 -5.93
C GLY A 8 53.11 -4.70 -4.78
N PHE A 9 53.51 -4.17 -3.62
CA PHE A 9 52.61 -3.98 -2.47
C PHE A 9 51.54 -2.93 -2.76
N VAL A 10 51.93 -1.80 -3.37
CA VAL A 10 51.00 -0.75 -3.80
C VAL A 10 50.00 -1.29 -4.82
N LEU A 11 50.47 -2.11 -5.77
CA LEU A 11 49.64 -2.70 -6.81
C LEU A 11 48.63 -3.70 -6.24
N PHE A 12 49.07 -4.55 -5.30
CA PHE A 12 48.20 -5.49 -4.59
C PHE A 12 47.14 -4.79 -3.75
N LEU A 13 47.52 -3.73 -3.04
CA LEU A 13 46.61 -2.94 -2.21
C LEU A 13 45.55 -2.23 -3.06
N ASN A 14 45.94 -1.66 -4.20
CA ASN A 14 45.01 -1.08 -5.17
C ASN A 14 44.06 -2.13 -5.77
N LEU A 15 44.54 -3.34 -6.07
CA LEU A 15 43.70 -4.41 -6.59
C LEU A 15 42.63 -4.81 -5.55
N ILE A 16 43.01 -4.97 -4.28
CA ILE A 16 42.06 -5.22 -3.19
C ILE A 16 41.04 -4.09 -3.10
N LEU A 17 41.49 -2.84 -3.15
CA LEU A 17 40.62 -1.67 -3.06
C LEU A 17 39.59 -1.62 -4.20
N ILE A 18 40.04 -1.84 -5.45
CA ILE A 18 39.17 -1.87 -6.63
C ILE A 18 38.18 -3.04 -6.54
N THR A 19 38.62 -4.21 -6.04
CA THR A 19 37.75 -5.37 -5.87
C THR A 19 36.67 -5.11 -4.82
N LEU A 20 37.04 -4.49 -3.70
CA LEU A 20 36.09 -4.08 -2.67
C LEU A 20 35.09 -3.07 -3.23
N ILE A 21 35.56 -2.01 -3.90
CA ILE A 21 34.68 -1.01 -4.54
C ILE A 21 33.74 -1.68 -5.54
N GLY A 22 34.26 -2.58 -6.38
CA GLY A 22 33.50 -3.32 -7.37
C GLY A 22 32.42 -4.24 -6.79
N LEU A 23 32.59 -4.72 -5.56
CA LEU A 23 31.57 -5.50 -4.83
C LEU A 23 30.57 -4.60 -4.10
N PHE A 24 31.04 -3.53 -3.46
CA PHE A 24 30.19 -2.66 -2.64
C PHE A 24 29.24 -1.80 -3.48
N ILE A 25 29.67 -1.28 -4.64
CA ILE A 25 28.81 -0.42 -5.47
C ILE A 25 27.54 -1.17 -5.92
N PRO A 26 27.60 -2.39 -6.51
CA PRO A 26 26.41 -3.14 -6.88
C PRO A 26 25.52 -3.50 -5.71
N LEU A 27 26.09 -3.79 -4.53
CA LEU A 27 25.32 -4.07 -3.31
C LEU A 27 24.53 -2.84 -2.86
N LEU A 28 25.16 -1.67 -2.84
CA LEU A 28 24.50 -0.41 -2.50
C LEU A 28 23.35 -0.08 -3.47
N ILE A 29 23.56 -0.28 -4.78
CA ILE A 29 22.52 -0.07 -5.79
C ILE A 29 21.34 -1.03 -5.58
N GLN A 30 21.59 -2.30 -5.28
CA GLN A 30 20.54 -3.27 -4.99
C GLN A 30 19.74 -2.89 -3.74
N GLN A 31 20.43 -2.48 -2.67
CA GLN A 31 19.78 -2.03 -1.44
C GLN A 31 18.88 -0.81 -1.69
N GLN A 32 19.36 0.18 -2.44
CA GLN A 32 18.56 1.36 -2.79
C GLN A 32 17.30 0.99 -3.60
N ARG A 33 17.43 0.08 -4.58
CA ARG A 33 16.28 -0.40 -5.37
C ARG A 33 15.24 -1.11 -4.51
N ILE A 34 15.68 -1.96 -3.58
CA ILE A 34 14.78 -2.65 -2.65
C ILE A 34 14.06 -1.64 -1.74
N ASN A 35 14.81 -0.70 -1.16
CA ASN A 35 14.24 0.32 -0.30
C ASN A 35 13.23 1.20 -1.04
N PHE A 36 13.52 1.57 -2.29
CA PHE A 36 12.59 2.32 -3.13
C PHE A 36 11.28 1.56 -3.33
N LYS A 37 11.34 0.27 -3.71
CA LYS A 37 10.14 -0.57 -3.87
C LYS A 37 9.35 -0.72 -2.57
N ILE A 38 10.02 -0.89 -1.43
CA ILE A 38 9.35 -0.98 -0.12
C ILE A 38 8.62 0.33 0.20
N LEU A 39 9.24 1.46 -0.07
CA LEU A 39 8.67 2.77 0.18
C LEU A 39 7.46 3.03 -0.72
N ASP A 40 7.58 2.72 -2.00
CA ASP A 40 6.49 2.82 -2.98
C ASP A 40 5.29 1.95 -2.57
N ASN A 41 5.54 0.68 -2.23
CA ASN A 41 4.50 -0.22 -1.73
C ASN A 41 3.82 0.30 -0.45
N ARG A 42 4.55 0.99 0.43
CA ARG A 42 3.96 1.59 1.64
C ARG A 42 3.05 2.77 1.30
N ILE A 43 3.45 3.59 0.32
CA ILE A 43 2.63 4.71 -0.14
C ILE A 43 1.34 4.18 -0.76
N VAL A 44 1.45 3.22 -1.69
CA VAL A 44 0.29 2.60 -2.34
C VAL A 44 -0.62 1.91 -1.32
N ALA A 45 -0.06 1.17 -0.36
CA ALA A 45 -0.84 0.55 0.71
C ALA A 45 -1.62 1.58 1.56
N ALA A 46 -0.97 2.69 1.92
CA ALA A 46 -1.60 3.75 2.69
C ALA A 46 -2.73 4.43 1.88
N GLN A 47 -2.46 4.74 0.61
CA GLN A 47 -3.44 5.33 -0.29
C GLN A 47 -4.66 4.41 -0.50
N ASN A 48 -4.44 3.12 -0.74
CA ASN A 48 -5.52 2.16 -0.94
C ASN A 48 -6.36 1.98 0.32
N LYS A 49 -5.71 1.91 1.49
CA LYS A 49 -6.39 1.86 2.78
C LYS A 49 -7.30 3.08 3.00
N GLU A 50 -6.82 4.27 2.69
CA GLU A 50 -7.57 5.51 2.85
C GLU A 50 -8.70 5.63 1.83
N ALA A 51 -8.47 5.16 0.59
CA ALA A 51 -9.45 5.16 -0.46
C ALA A 51 -10.65 4.23 -0.16
N VAL A 52 -10.41 3.01 0.36
CA VAL A 52 -11.51 2.13 0.78
C VAL A 52 -12.28 2.68 1.98
N ASP A 53 -11.60 3.37 2.91
CA ASP A 53 -12.28 4.03 4.03
C ASP A 53 -13.18 5.17 3.53
N SER A 54 -12.64 6.03 2.67
CA SER A 54 -13.37 7.15 2.09
C SER A 54 -14.58 6.69 1.28
N ALA A 55 -14.44 5.58 0.54
CA ALA A 55 -15.53 4.97 -0.19
C ALA A 55 -16.65 4.44 0.72
N LEU A 56 -16.30 3.86 1.88
CA LEU A 56 -17.31 3.50 2.89
C LEU A 56 -18.01 4.73 3.48
N GLN A 57 -17.28 5.81 3.75
CA GLN A 57 -17.90 7.05 4.25
C GLN A 57 -18.84 7.66 3.22
N TYR A 58 -18.45 7.62 1.94
CA TYR A 58 -19.28 8.04 0.83
C TYR A 58 -20.57 7.22 0.76
N GLN A 59 -20.47 5.89 0.83
CA GLN A 59 -21.65 5.02 0.84
C GLN A 59 -22.54 5.27 2.08
N LEU A 60 -21.94 5.52 3.25
CA LEU A 60 -22.67 5.87 4.47
C LEU A 60 -23.41 7.21 4.34
N TYR A 61 -22.82 8.19 3.64
CA TYR A 61 -23.48 9.46 3.35
C TYR A 61 -24.73 9.26 2.49
N PHE A 62 -24.64 8.47 1.42
CA PHE A 62 -25.80 8.16 0.56
C PHE A 62 -26.87 7.39 1.33
N LEU A 63 -26.48 6.44 2.17
CA LEU A 63 -27.43 5.73 3.02
C LEU A 63 -28.15 6.68 3.99
N LYS A 64 -27.45 7.63 4.62
CA LYS A 64 -28.05 8.52 5.62
C LYS A 64 -28.94 9.61 5.04
N ASN A 65 -28.61 10.11 3.85
CA ASN A 65 -29.28 11.28 3.27
C ASN A 65 -30.26 10.92 2.16
N GLU A 66 -29.98 9.83 1.43
CA GLU A 66 -30.77 9.41 0.26
C GLU A 66 -31.41 8.03 0.45
N ASP A 67 -31.18 7.38 1.61
CA ASP A 67 -31.66 6.02 1.94
C ASP A 67 -31.30 4.99 0.87
N LEU A 68 -30.11 5.16 0.26
CA LEU A 68 -29.71 4.41 -0.92
C LEU A 68 -28.45 3.57 -0.66
N LEU A 69 -28.56 2.28 -0.95
CA LEU A 69 -27.43 1.35 -0.95
C LEU A 69 -26.82 1.25 -2.34
N LEU A 70 -25.62 1.81 -2.47
CA LEU A 70 -24.87 1.81 -3.72
C LEU A 70 -24.28 0.42 -4.03
N ASN A 71 -24.20 0.11 -5.32
CA ASN A 71 -23.48 -1.04 -5.86
C ASN A 71 -22.82 -0.61 -7.17
N GLU A 72 -21.67 0.04 -7.05
CA GLU A 72 -21.01 0.67 -8.19
C GLU A 72 -19.49 0.70 -8.03
N LYS A 73 -18.83 1.11 -9.12
CA LYS A 73 -17.39 1.30 -9.17
C LYS A 73 -17.08 2.79 -9.21
N LEU A 74 -16.49 3.29 -8.13
CA LEU A 74 -16.00 4.65 -8.02
C LEU A 74 -14.62 4.76 -8.67
N GLU A 75 -14.48 5.66 -9.63
CA GLU A 75 -13.19 6.02 -10.23
C GLU A 75 -12.71 7.32 -9.60
N LEU A 76 -11.79 7.21 -8.63
CA LEU A 76 -11.19 8.38 -7.97
C LEU A 76 -10.12 9.02 -8.86
N THR A 77 -9.34 8.17 -9.54
CA THR A 77 -8.39 8.53 -10.60
C THR A 77 -8.35 7.42 -11.65
N SER A 78 -7.64 7.64 -12.76
CA SER A 78 -7.45 6.61 -13.80
C SER A 78 -6.83 5.31 -13.27
N GLU A 79 -6.04 5.39 -12.19
CA GLU A 79 -5.32 4.27 -11.58
C GLU A 79 -6.01 3.75 -10.30
N LEU A 80 -6.84 4.57 -9.65
CA LEU A 80 -7.48 4.26 -8.38
C LEU A 80 -8.98 4.05 -8.56
N LYS A 81 -9.39 2.79 -8.55
CA LYS A 81 -10.80 2.38 -8.70
C LYS A 81 -11.24 1.58 -7.48
N VAL A 82 -12.33 2.00 -6.86
CA VAL A 82 -12.90 1.37 -5.68
C VAL A 82 -14.28 0.82 -6.02
N ASN A 83 -14.50 -0.47 -5.79
CA ASN A 83 -15.82 -1.07 -5.88
C ASN A 83 -16.50 -0.92 -4.52
N ILE A 84 -17.73 -0.40 -4.50
CA ILE A 84 -18.56 -0.32 -3.31
C ILE A 84 -19.81 -1.18 -3.48
N TYR A 85 -20.28 -1.77 -2.38
CA TYR A 85 -21.46 -2.60 -2.37
C TYR A 85 -22.18 -2.50 -1.02
N GLY A 86 -23.50 -2.35 -1.08
CA GLY A 86 -24.38 -2.35 0.09
C GLY A 86 -25.28 -3.57 0.12
N ARG A 87 -25.49 -4.11 1.32
CA ARG A 87 -26.47 -5.15 1.60
C ARG A 87 -27.18 -4.85 2.90
N GLU A 88 -28.45 -5.19 2.99
CA GLU A 88 -29.20 -5.17 4.24
C GLU A 88 -29.75 -6.56 4.58
N ASP A 89 -29.93 -6.82 5.87
CA ASP A 89 -30.74 -7.91 6.41
C ASP A 89 -31.86 -7.32 7.30
N ASP A 90 -32.56 -8.17 8.06
CA ASP A 90 -33.68 -7.75 8.91
C ASP A 90 -33.26 -6.79 10.03
N THR A 91 -32.00 -6.83 10.48
CA THR A 91 -31.53 -6.11 11.68
C THR A 91 -30.36 -5.16 11.41
N PHE A 92 -29.59 -5.42 10.35
CA PHE A 92 -28.31 -4.78 10.07
C PHE A 92 -28.17 -4.37 8.62
N ILE A 93 -27.32 -3.36 8.42
CA ILE A 93 -26.86 -2.92 7.11
C ILE A 93 -25.35 -3.14 7.03
N TYR A 94 -24.89 -3.69 5.92
CA TYR A 94 -23.50 -3.99 5.63
C TYR A 94 -23.05 -3.17 4.43
N LEU A 95 -21.98 -2.41 4.61
CA LEU A 95 -21.32 -1.66 3.57
C LEU A 95 -19.95 -2.26 3.31
N PHE A 96 -19.59 -2.41 2.04
CA PHE A 96 -18.34 -3.02 1.60
C PHE A 96 -17.66 -2.08 0.61
N ALA A 97 -16.35 -1.92 0.76
CA ALA A 97 -15.51 -1.25 -0.22
C ALA A 97 -14.28 -2.12 -0.52
N ARG A 98 -13.88 -2.18 -1.78
CA ARG A 98 -12.77 -3.02 -2.24
C ARG A 98 -11.97 -2.34 -3.34
N ILE A 99 -10.64 -2.41 -3.22
CA ILE A 99 -9.69 -2.04 -4.28
C ILE A 99 -8.97 -3.30 -4.75
N ASP A 100 -9.08 -3.56 -6.04
CA ASP A 100 -8.34 -4.59 -6.75
C ASP A 100 -7.12 -3.96 -7.44
N SER A 101 -6.00 -3.90 -6.72
CA SER A 101 -4.71 -3.41 -7.22
C SER A 101 -3.58 -4.36 -6.83
N GLU A 102 -2.32 -4.01 -7.13
CA GLU A 102 -1.14 -4.77 -6.69
C GLU A 102 -1.08 -4.94 -5.15
N ILE A 103 -1.66 -3.98 -4.41
CA ILE A 103 -1.84 -4.06 -2.96
C ILE A 103 -3.33 -3.93 -2.64
N PRO A 104 -4.09 -5.02 -2.68
CA PRO A 104 -5.52 -4.96 -2.52
C PRO A 104 -5.92 -4.68 -1.07
N TYR A 105 -6.99 -3.92 -0.90
CA TYR A 105 -7.55 -3.58 0.40
C TYR A 105 -9.07 -3.75 0.35
N ASN A 106 -9.62 -4.22 1.46
CA ASN A 106 -11.04 -4.30 1.71
C ASN A 106 -11.39 -3.48 2.95
N ALA A 107 -12.60 -2.94 2.95
CA ALA A 107 -13.20 -2.35 4.11
C ALA A 107 -14.66 -2.80 4.24
N GLU A 108 -15.07 -3.05 5.48
CA GLU A 108 -16.41 -3.52 5.83
C GLU A 108 -16.95 -2.69 6.98
N MET A 109 -18.22 -2.32 6.90
CA MET A 109 -18.91 -1.62 7.98
C MET A 109 -20.26 -2.28 8.23
N LYS A 110 -20.52 -2.61 9.49
CA LYS A 110 -21.81 -3.12 9.96
C LYS A 110 -22.52 -2.05 10.78
N LEU A 111 -23.76 -1.77 10.41
CA LEU A 111 -24.64 -0.78 11.02
C LEU A 111 -25.89 -1.46 11.56
N GLU A 112 -26.43 -0.94 12.66
CA GLU A 112 -27.78 -1.28 13.12
C GLU A 112 -28.83 -0.54 12.27
N LYS A 113 -29.86 -1.24 11.81
CA LYS A 113 -30.84 -0.68 10.86
C LYS A 113 -31.67 0.45 11.48
N GLU A 114 -32.11 0.30 12.73
CA GLU A 114 -32.98 1.27 13.40
C GLU A 114 -32.26 2.57 13.75
N SER A 115 -31.02 2.48 14.23
CA SER A 115 -30.27 3.63 14.76
C SER A 115 -29.21 4.16 13.80
N LEU A 116 -28.90 3.41 12.73
CA LEU A 116 -27.73 3.62 11.85
C LEU A 116 -26.41 3.74 12.62
N ARG A 117 -26.34 3.16 13.83
CA ARG A 117 -25.14 3.15 14.64
C ARG A 117 -24.15 2.15 14.08
N ILE A 118 -22.90 2.57 13.94
CA ILE A 118 -21.80 1.70 13.56
C ILE A 118 -21.52 0.73 14.70
N ILE A 119 -21.73 -0.56 14.44
CA ILE A 119 -21.42 -1.65 15.36
C ILE A 119 -19.98 -2.08 15.17
N GLU A 120 -19.59 -2.24 13.90
CA GLU A 120 -18.27 -2.73 13.55
C GLU A 120 -17.78 -2.05 12.26
N LYS A 121 -16.48 -1.76 12.22
CA LYS A 121 -15.78 -1.30 11.03
C LYS A 121 -14.43 -1.99 10.96
N LYS A 122 -14.13 -2.64 9.85
CA LYS A 122 -12.88 -3.35 9.59
C LYS A 122 -12.26 -2.82 8.31
N ILE A 123 -10.95 -2.61 8.33
CA ILE A 123 -10.17 -2.30 7.13
C ILE A 123 -8.97 -3.22 7.16
N TYR A 124 -8.80 -4.01 6.12
CA TYR A 124 -7.77 -5.03 6.06
C TYR A 124 -7.21 -5.17 4.65
N ARG A 125 -5.97 -5.65 4.59
CA ARG A 125 -5.33 -6.01 3.33
C ARG A 125 -5.89 -7.35 2.89
N SER A 126 -6.26 -7.44 1.63
CA SER A 126 -6.76 -8.68 1.02
C SER A 126 -5.57 -9.51 0.52
N ASP A 127 -5.69 -10.84 0.58
CA ASP A 127 -4.72 -11.73 -0.06
C ASP A 127 -5.02 -11.89 -1.56
#